data_AF-A0AAW0M989-F1
#
_entry.id   AF-A0AAW0M989-F1
#
_cell.length_a   1.000
_cell.length_b   1.000
_cell.length_c   1.000
_cell.angle_alpha   90.00
_cell.angle_beta   90.00
_cell.angle_gamma   90.00
#
_symmetry.space_group_name_H-M   'P 1'
#
loop_
_entity.id
_entity.type
_entity.pdbx_description
1 polymer ?
#
loop_
_entity_poly.entity_id
_entity_poly.type
_entity_poly.pdbx_seq_one_letter_code
_entity_poly.pdbx_strand_id
1 'polypeptide(L)'
;MLRDCPFVAAFWKKIGVPIDLNSTFNLDIHKWLEANCVCNPLIKVKGYRWRKVFTFAIWSLWKHRNKVVFEDTTLNPNLHDSCLKQVIEYVYCVGKSFRTKQVRGFRVKWNKPLEGWCKLNSDRAPLGNPGRARGGGLIRDHRGA
;
A
#
# COMPACT_ATOMS: atom_id res chain seq x y z
N MET A 1 3.97 -17.81 -18.11
CA MET A 1 2.78 -17.61 -17.24
C MET A 1 2.84 -16.29 -16.46
N LEU A 2 3.78 -16.11 -15.51
CA LEU A 2 4.01 -14.83 -14.81
C LEU A 2 5.00 -13.89 -15.53
N ARG A 3 5.55 -14.36 -16.65
CA ARG A 3 6.48 -13.64 -17.55
C ARG A 3 6.05 -13.77 -18.99
N ASP A 4 5.65 -14.99 -19.34
CA ASP A 4 5.46 -15.41 -20.71
C ASP A 4 3.99 -15.26 -21.09
N CYS A 5 3.68 -14.15 -21.77
CA CYS A 5 2.67 -13.94 -22.81
C CYS A 5 2.72 -12.45 -23.23
N PRO A 6 2.14 -12.05 -24.38
CA PRO A 6 2.18 -10.66 -24.84
C PRO A 6 1.63 -9.65 -23.83
N PHE A 7 0.55 -10.01 -23.13
CA PHE A 7 -0.03 -9.18 -22.08
C PHE A 7 0.95 -8.94 -20.92
N VAL A 8 1.58 -10.02 -20.43
CA VAL A 8 2.51 -9.95 -19.30
C VAL A 8 3.81 -9.23 -19.70
N ALA A 9 4.30 -9.44 -20.92
CA ALA A 9 5.45 -8.70 -21.45
C ALA A 9 5.16 -7.19 -21.51
N ALA A 10 3.97 -6.79 -21.99
CA ALA A 10 3.56 -5.40 -21.99
C ALA A 10 3.44 -4.83 -20.56
N PHE A 11 2.91 -5.62 -19.62
CA PHE A 11 2.86 -5.25 -18.20
C PHE A 11 4.27 -4.97 -17.64
N TRP A 12 5.24 -5.88 -17.82
CA TRP A 12 6.61 -5.71 -17.33
C TRP A 12 7.32 -4.51 -17.99
N LYS A 13 7.08 -4.28 -19.28
CA LYS A 13 7.57 -3.09 -20.00
C LYS A 13 7.06 -1.80 -19.35
N LYS A 14 5.77 -1.74 -18.98
CA LYS A 14 5.18 -0.56 -18.32
C LYS A 14 5.58 -0.41 -16.84
N ILE A 15 5.87 -1.51 -16.15
CA ILE A 15 6.47 -1.50 -14.81
C ILE A 15 7.86 -0.86 -14.88
N GLY A 16 8.67 -1.24 -15.87
CA GLY A 16 10.03 -0.75 -16.08
C GLY A 16 11.06 -1.60 -15.34
N VAL A 17 11.33 -2.80 -15.86
CA VAL A 17 12.35 -3.70 -15.31
C VAL A 17 13.74 -3.02 -15.37
N PRO A 18 14.51 -2.98 -14.27
CA PRO A 18 15.88 -2.47 -14.29
C PRO A 18 16.75 -3.22 -15.29
N ILE A 19 17.60 -2.50 -16.03
CA ILE A 19 18.47 -3.08 -17.07
C ILE A 19 19.33 -4.22 -16.50
N ASP A 20 19.91 -4.01 -15.32
CA ASP A 20 20.73 -5.00 -14.61
C ASP A 20 20.01 -6.31 -14.29
N LEU A 21 18.67 -6.29 -14.29
CA LEU A 21 17.83 -7.44 -13.96
C LEU A 21 17.16 -8.06 -15.19
N ASN A 22 17.34 -7.51 -16.38
CA ASN A 22 16.73 -8.06 -17.60
C ASN A 22 17.17 -9.51 -17.86
N SER A 23 18.45 -9.82 -17.63
CA SER A 23 18.99 -11.17 -17.79
C SER A 23 18.29 -12.19 -16.89
N THR A 24 17.74 -11.77 -15.74
CA THR A 24 17.05 -12.66 -14.81
C THR A 24 15.77 -13.26 -15.40
N PHE A 25 15.15 -12.62 -16.41
CA PHE A 25 13.91 -13.11 -17.02
C PHE A 25 14.11 -14.42 -17.81
N ASN A 26 15.36 -14.74 -18.17
CA ASN A 26 15.75 -15.98 -18.82
C ASN A 26 16.07 -17.11 -17.83
N LEU A 27 16.07 -16.84 -16.52
CA LEU A 27 16.30 -17.85 -15.49
C LEU A 27 15.08 -18.75 -15.30
N ASP A 28 15.30 -19.91 -14.69
CA ASP A 28 14.21 -20.76 -14.22
C ASP A 28 13.29 -20.02 -13.22
N ILE A 29 12.13 -20.62 -12.95
CA ILE A 29 11.10 -19.98 -12.13
C ILE A 29 11.56 -19.64 -10.71
N HIS A 30 12.33 -20.54 -10.10
CA HIS A 30 12.78 -20.36 -8.73
C HIS A 30 13.89 -19.32 -8.65
N LYS A 31 14.92 -19.42 -9.49
CA LYS A 31 16.04 -18.46 -9.50
C LYS A 31 15.60 -17.05 -9.89
N TRP A 32 14.65 -16.92 -10.81
CA TRP A 32 14.11 -15.60 -11.15
C TRP A 32 13.37 -14.95 -9.98
N LEU A 33 12.51 -15.71 -9.28
CA LEU A 33 11.79 -15.20 -8.12
C LEU A 33 12.78 -14.80 -7.03
N GLU A 34 13.77 -15.64 -6.74
CA GLU A 34 14.80 -15.36 -5.76
C GLU A 34 15.61 -14.10 -6.12
N ALA A 35 16.17 -14.03 -7.33
CA ALA A 35 16.99 -12.92 -7.78
C ALA A 35 16.26 -11.57 -7.69
N ASN A 36 14.97 -11.54 -8.03
CA ASN A 36 14.19 -10.30 -8.02
C ASN A 36 13.61 -9.94 -6.63
N CYS A 37 13.32 -10.93 -5.78
CA CYS A 37 12.86 -10.70 -4.41
C CYS A 37 13.99 -10.31 -3.45
N VAL A 38 15.19 -10.87 -3.65
CA VAL A 38 16.38 -10.63 -2.81
C VAL A 38 17.32 -9.58 -3.42
N CYS A 39 16.95 -9.05 -4.59
CA CYS A 39 17.65 -7.99 -5.32
C CYS A 39 18.22 -6.87 -4.42
N ASN A 40 19.37 -6.35 -4.83
CA ASN A 40 20.07 -5.25 -4.18
C ASN A 40 19.09 -4.14 -3.74
N PRO A 41 19.11 -3.74 -2.44
CA PRO A 41 18.15 -2.79 -1.87
C PRO A 41 18.23 -1.37 -2.45
N LEU A 42 19.29 -1.04 -3.19
CA LEU A 42 19.50 0.24 -3.86
C LEU A 42 18.77 0.33 -5.20
N ILE A 43 18.44 -0.80 -5.83
CA ILE A 43 17.76 -0.81 -7.13
C ILE A 43 16.31 -0.36 -6.93
N LYS A 44 15.93 0.66 -7.70
CA LYS A 44 14.62 1.31 -7.63
C LYS A 44 13.99 1.46 -9.00
N VAL A 45 12.67 1.40 -9.01
CA VAL A 45 11.82 1.68 -10.16
C VAL A 45 10.75 2.66 -9.73
N LYS A 46 10.60 3.76 -10.48
CA LYS A 46 9.65 4.85 -10.18
C LYS A 46 9.74 5.35 -8.74
N GLY A 47 10.95 5.39 -8.17
CA GLY A 47 11.23 5.83 -6.80
C GLY A 47 11.09 4.75 -5.71
N TYR A 48 10.57 3.56 -6.03
CA TYR A 48 10.31 2.49 -5.06
C TYR A 48 11.31 1.34 -5.21
N ARG A 49 11.64 0.66 -4.10
CA ARG A 49 12.58 -0.48 -4.12
C ARG A 49 12.06 -1.59 -5.02
N TRP A 50 12.91 -2.08 -5.94
CA TRP A 50 12.54 -3.09 -6.93
C TRP A 50 11.89 -4.31 -6.29
N ARG A 51 12.50 -4.90 -5.26
CA ARG A 51 11.94 -6.07 -4.58
C ARG A 51 10.47 -5.91 -4.15
N LYS A 52 10.07 -4.70 -3.72
CA LYS A 52 8.67 -4.42 -3.35
C LYS A 52 7.80 -4.34 -4.60
N VAL A 53 8.22 -3.57 -5.59
CA VAL A 53 7.51 -3.48 -6.89
C VAL A 53 7.32 -4.87 -7.51
N PHE A 54 8.37 -5.68 -7.54
CA PHE A 54 8.36 -7.03 -8.07
C PHE A 54 7.37 -7.94 -7.34
N THR A 55 7.41 -7.99 -6.00
CA THR A 55 6.45 -8.81 -5.23
C THR A 55 4.99 -8.42 -5.50
N PHE A 56 4.69 -7.12 -5.56
CA PHE A 56 3.33 -6.65 -5.89
C PHE A 56 2.96 -6.93 -7.35
N ALA A 57 3.93 -6.89 -8.26
CA ALA A 57 3.72 -7.20 -9.67
C ALA A 57 3.34 -8.68 -9.86
N ILE A 58 4.07 -9.61 -9.24
CA ILE A 58 3.75 -11.04 -9.26
C ILE A 58 2.36 -11.29 -8.69
N TRP A 59 2.07 -10.70 -7.52
CA TRP A 59 0.76 -10.82 -6.88
C TRP A 59 -0.37 -10.28 -7.75
N SER A 60 -0.17 -9.11 -8.38
CA SER A 60 -1.17 -8.50 -9.25
C SER A 60 -1.44 -9.32 -10.50
N LEU A 61 -0.39 -9.87 -11.13
CA LEU A 61 -0.52 -10.77 -12.28
C LEU A 61 -1.27 -12.04 -11.93
N TRP A 62 -0.92 -12.68 -10.81
CA TRP A 62 -1.61 -13.89 -10.34
C TRP A 62 -3.09 -13.62 -10.03
N LYS A 63 -3.39 -12.58 -9.25
CA LYS A 63 -4.78 -12.19 -8.94
C LYS A 63 -5.57 -11.90 -10.21
N HIS A 64 -5.00 -11.12 -11.13
CA HIS A 64 -5.69 -10.73 -12.35
C HIS A 64 -6.00 -11.95 -13.22
N ARG A 65 -5.04 -12.87 -13.39
CA ARG A 65 -5.27 -14.12 -14.12
C ARG A 65 -6.41 -14.92 -13.51
N ASN A 66 -6.40 -15.11 -12.19
CA ASN A 66 -7.44 -15.89 -11.52
C ASN A 66 -8.81 -15.23 -11.71
N LYS A 67 -8.88 -13.90 -11.62
CA LYS A 67 -10.12 -13.17 -11.89
C LYS A 67 -10.64 -13.39 -13.32
N VAL A 68 -9.75 -13.40 -14.31
CA VAL A 68 -10.13 -13.66 -15.71
C VAL A 68 -10.66 -15.08 -15.87
N VAL A 69 -10.00 -16.06 -15.26
CA VAL A 69 -10.36 -17.49 -15.39
C VAL A 69 -11.66 -17.84 -14.65
N PHE A 70 -11.87 -17.28 -13.45
CA PHE A 70 -12.96 -17.70 -12.56
C PHE A 70 -14.16 -16.74 -12.54
N GLU A 71 -14.00 -15.50 -13.00
CA GLU A 71 -15.06 -14.48 -12.98
C GLU A 71 -15.36 -13.91 -14.38
N ASP A 72 -14.85 -14.54 -15.44
CA ASP A 72 -15.03 -14.14 -16.85
C ASP A 72 -14.78 -12.64 -17.11
N THR A 73 -13.78 -12.09 -16.42
CA THR A 73 -13.41 -10.68 -16.54
C THR A 73 -12.45 -10.45 -17.70
N THR A 74 -12.54 -9.28 -18.33
CA THR A 74 -11.62 -8.90 -19.42
C THR A 74 -10.23 -8.55 -18.90
N LEU A 75 -9.22 -8.71 -19.77
CA LEU A 75 -7.85 -8.30 -19.48
C LEU A 75 -7.79 -6.79 -19.22
N ASN A 76 -7.13 -6.39 -18.14
CA ASN A 76 -6.97 -4.99 -17.77
C ASN A 76 -5.62 -4.46 -18.30
N PRO A 77 -5.60 -3.63 -19.37
CA PRO A 77 -4.35 -3.09 -19.94
C PRO A 77 -3.61 -2.12 -18.99
N ASN A 78 -4.29 -1.65 -17.94
CA ASN A 78 -3.78 -0.72 -16.93
C ASN A 78 -3.49 -1.42 -15.60
N LEU A 79 -3.35 -2.76 -15.59
CA LEU A 79 -2.99 -3.52 -14.39
C LEU A 79 -1.71 -2.99 -13.72
N HIS A 80 -0.73 -2.54 -14.50
CA HIS A 80 0.52 -1.95 -14.01
C HIS A 80 0.28 -0.70 -13.12
N ASP A 81 -0.69 0.15 -13.46
CA ASP A 81 -1.03 1.32 -12.65
C ASP A 81 -1.67 0.90 -11.33
N SER A 82 -2.58 -0.08 -11.36
CA SER A 82 -3.17 -0.64 -10.15
C SER A 82 -2.11 -1.29 -9.24
N CYS A 83 -1.14 -1.99 -9.84
CA CYS A 83 -0.01 -2.56 -9.11
C CYS A 83 0.82 -1.45 -8.45
N LEU A 84 1.19 -0.39 -9.17
CA LEU A 84 1.98 0.72 -8.63
C LEU A 84 1.23 1.49 -7.55
N LYS A 85 -0.09 1.70 -7.69
CA LYS A 85 -0.94 2.27 -6.64
C LYS A 85 -0.91 1.42 -5.37
N GLN A 86 -0.98 0.10 -5.47
CA GLN A 86 -0.84 -0.80 -4.31
C GLN A 86 0.56 -0.72 -3.67
N VAL A 87 1.63 -0.57 -4.47
CA VAL A 87 2.99 -0.37 -3.93
C VAL A 87 3.06 0.95 -3.15
N ILE A 88 2.51 2.03 -3.72
CA ILE A 88 2.45 3.35 -3.09
C ILE A 88 1.71 3.24 -1.76
N GLU A 89 0.47 2.72 -1.79
CA GLU A 89 -0.35 2.52 -0.59
C GLU A 89 0.40 1.71 0.47
N TYR A 90 1.00 0.58 0.09
CA TYR A 90 1.79 -0.21 1.03
C TYR A 90 2.94 0.61 1.63
N VAL A 91 3.70 1.36 0.84
CA VAL A 91 4.84 2.14 1.34
C VAL A 91 4.39 3.24 2.33
N TYR A 92 3.27 3.91 2.06
CA TYR A 92 2.78 4.99 2.90
C TYR A 92 1.97 4.53 4.12
N CYS A 93 1.14 3.48 3.96
CA CYS A 93 0.24 3.01 5.01
C CYS A 93 0.86 1.92 5.89
N VAL A 94 1.73 1.08 5.33
CA VAL A 94 2.33 -0.09 6.02
C VAL A 94 3.85 0.06 6.15
N GLY A 95 4.48 0.73 5.18
CA GLY A 95 5.91 0.65 4.90
C GLY A 95 6.81 1.21 5.98
N LYS A 96 6.37 2.22 6.76
CA LYS A 96 6.89 2.59 8.11
C LYS A 96 5.97 3.60 8.85
N SER A 97 5.65 3.30 10.12
CA SER A 97 5.51 4.29 11.19
C SER A 97 6.33 3.86 12.42
N PHE A 98 7.66 3.84 12.28
CA PHE A 98 8.58 3.96 13.42
C PHE A 98 9.40 5.25 13.29
N ARG A 99 8.78 6.33 12.78
CA ARG A 99 9.10 7.59 13.43
C ARG A 99 8.60 7.37 14.84
N THR A 100 9.52 7.24 15.80
CA THR A 100 9.23 7.63 17.17
C THR A 100 8.61 9.01 17.03
N LYS A 101 7.28 9.08 17.00
CA LYS A 101 6.59 10.34 17.23
C LYS A 101 7.21 10.76 18.55
N GLN A 102 7.96 11.87 18.56
CA GLN A 102 8.14 12.58 19.81
C GLN A 102 6.73 12.95 20.23
N VAL A 103 6.12 12.07 21.02
CA VAL A 103 4.86 12.36 21.69
C VAL A 103 5.27 13.37 22.74
N ARG A 104 5.24 14.65 22.37
CA ARG A 104 5.19 15.71 23.37
C ARG A 104 3.87 15.47 24.09
N GLY A 105 3.95 14.93 25.30
CA GLY A 105 2.82 14.90 26.21
C GLY A 105 2.52 16.32 26.62
N PHE A 106 1.60 16.99 25.91
CA PHE A 106 1.01 18.22 26.40
C PHE A 106 -0.26 17.86 27.17
N ARG A 107 -0.45 18.49 28.33
CA ARG A 107 -1.66 18.28 29.12
C ARG A 107 -2.82 18.97 28.42
N VAL A 108 -3.60 18.21 27.67
CA VAL A 108 -4.87 18.70 27.08
C VAL A 108 -5.85 18.89 28.22
N LYS A 109 -6.16 20.14 28.56
CA LYS A 109 -7.29 20.48 29.43
C LYS A 109 -8.44 20.97 28.56
N TRP A 110 -9.66 20.52 28.87
CA TRP A 110 -10.84 21.09 28.26
C TRP A 110 -11.03 22.55 28.72
N ASN A 111 -11.17 23.45 27.77
CA ASN A 111 -11.57 24.84 28.00
C ASN A 111 -12.92 25.07 27.31
N LYS A 112 -13.83 25.80 27.95
CA LYS A 112 -15.12 26.17 27.33
C LYS A 112 -14.90 26.91 26.00
N PRO A 113 -15.69 26.63 24.95
CA PRO A 113 -15.66 27.44 23.74
C PRO A 113 -16.15 28.86 24.02
N LEU A 114 -15.88 29.79 23.10
CA LEU A 114 -16.44 31.14 23.14
C LEU A 114 -17.98 31.08 22.99
N GLU A 115 -18.66 32.13 23.44
CA GLU A 115 -20.10 32.27 23.23
C GLU A 115 -20.43 32.23 21.72
N GLY A 116 -21.51 31.53 21.36
CA GLY A 116 -21.86 31.24 19.97
C GLY A 116 -21.06 30.10 19.30
N TRP A 117 -20.06 29.52 19.97
CA TRP A 117 -19.27 28.40 19.46
C TRP A 117 -19.56 27.09 20.21
N CYS A 118 -19.49 25.98 19.47
CA CYS A 118 -19.52 24.62 20.01
C CYS A 118 -18.18 23.92 19.81
N LYS A 119 -17.81 23.05 20.75
CA LYS A 119 -16.60 22.22 20.68
C LYS A 119 -16.97 20.75 20.54
N LEU A 120 -16.51 20.13 19.44
CA LEU A 120 -16.59 18.69 19.23
C LEU A 120 -15.36 18.00 19.82
N ASN A 121 -15.59 17.07 20.74
CA ASN A 121 -14.59 16.09 21.14
C ASN A 121 -14.96 14.76 20.50
N SER A 122 -13.99 14.09 19.86
CA SER A 122 -14.18 12.74 19.33
C SER A 122 -13.05 11.86 19.81
N ASP A 123 -13.39 10.64 20.18
CA ASP A 123 -12.45 9.61 20.58
C ASP A 123 -12.72 8.31 19.82
N ARG A 124 -11.69 7.47 19.75
CA ARG A 124 -11.76 6.20 19.04
C ARG A 124 -11.18 5.11 19.94
N ALA A 125 -11.95 4.04 20.12
CA ALA A 125 -11.59 2.88 20.90
C ALA A 125 -11.53 1.63 19.99
N PRO A 126 -10.37 1.32 19.39
CA PRO A 126 -10.19 0.08 18.64
C PRO A 126 -9.94 -1.11 19.58
N LEU A 127 -10.65 -2.22 19.39
CA LEU A 127 -10.37 -3.49 20.05
C LEU A 127 -9.38 -4.31 19.20
N GLY A 128 -8.09 -4.04 19.31
CA GLY A 128 -7.02 -4.76 18.60
C GLY A 128 -6.82 -4.33 17.13
N ASN A 129 -5.88 -4.99 16.43
CA ASN A 129 -5.65 -4.83 14.99
C ASN A 129 -5.23 -6.19 14.34
N PRO A 130 -6.15 -6.93 13.67
CA PRO A 130 -7.54 -6.53 13.36
C PRO A 130 -8.50 -6.73 14.54
N GLY A 131 -9.50 -5.85 14.67
CA GLY A 131 -10.66 -6.06 15.54
C GLY A 131 -11.64 -4.87 15.54
N ARG A 132 -12.75 -4.98 16.30
CA ARG A 132 -13.88 -4.02 16.23
C ARG A 132 -13.47 -2.64 16.74
N ALA A 133 -13.70 -1.59 15.95
CA ALA A 133 -13.53 -0.22 16.42
C ALA A 133 -14.87 0.41 16.78
N ARG A 134 -14.90 1.16 17.89
CA ARG A 134 -16.01 2.03 18.28
C ARG A 134 -15.53 3.48 18.29
N GLY A 135 -16.43 4.40 17.97
CA GLY A 135 -16.17 5.84 18.01
C GLY A 135 -17.23 6.52 18.87
N GLY A 136 -16.79 7.46 19.72
CA GLY A 136 -17.63 8.32 20.53
C GLY A 136 -17.40 9.78 20.14
N GLY A 137 -18.42 10.60 20.35
CA GLY A 137 -18.32 12.03 20.12
C GLY A 137 -19.27 12.79 21.04
N LEU A 138 -18.83 13.96 21.49
CA LEU A 138 -19.64 14.88 22.27
C LEU A 138 -19.41 16.31 21.78
N ILE A 139 -20.51 17.00 21.51
CA ILE A 139 -20.52 18.43 21.22
C ILE A 139 -20.92 19.14 22.50
N ARG A 140 -20.18 20.18 22.88
CA ARG A 140 -20.54 21.06 23.99
C ARG A 140 -20.48 22.53 23.60
N ASP A 141 -21.47 23.31 23.99
CA ASP A 141 -21.46 24.77 23.92
C ASP A 141 -20.63 25.41 25.06
N HIS A 142 -20.66 26.74 25.15
CA HIS A 142 -19.97 27.50 26.18
C HIS A 142 -20.55 27.31 27.60
N ARG A 143 -21.79 26.78 27.71
CA ARG A 143 -22.47 26.40 28.96
C ARG A 143 -22.27 24.92 29.31
N GLY A 144 -21.70 24.14 28.39
CA GLY A 144 -21.43 22.72 28.56
C GLY A 144 -22.59 21.80 28.15
N ALA A 145 -23.64 22.36 27.54
CA ALA A 145 -24.76 21.61 26.95
C ALA A 145 -24.36 21.01 25.60
#